data_AF-D5V2N6-F1
#
_entry.id   AF-D5V2N6-F1
#
_cell.length_a   1.000
_cell.length_b   1.000
_cell.length_c   1.000
_cell.angle_alpha   90.00
_cell.angle_beta   90.00
_cell.angle_gamma   90.00
#
_symmetry.space_group_name_H-M   'P 1'
#
loop_
_entity.id
_entity.type
_entity.pdbx_description
1 polymer ?
#
loop_
_entity_poly.entity_id
_entity_poly.type
_entity_poly.pdbx_seq_one_letter_code
_entity_poly.pdbx_strand_id
1 'polypeptide(L)' 'MIMNKNTKPYEQAYYPPKPSRFVRFMRTCILWQIVRFIVINIKMILVVRKSH' A
#
# COMPACT_ATOMS: atom_id res chain seq x y z
N MET A 1 0.53 22.91 40.74
CA MET A 1 -0.46 21.89 40.34
C MET A 1 0.04 21.26 39.04
N ILE A 2 0.45 19.99 39.08
CA ILE A 2 1.16 19.32 37.99
C ILE A 2 0.20 18.96 36.86
N MET A 3 0.64 19.20 35.63
CA MET A 3 -0.06 18.89 34.38
C MET A 3 -0.10 17.37 34.16
N ASN A 4 -1.29 16.77 34.15
CA ASN A 4 -1.47 15.41 33.63
C ASN A 4 -2.65 15.34 32.66
N LYS A 5 -2.40 15.78 31.41
CA LYS A 5 -3.32 15.58 30.29
C LYS A 5 -3.03 14.18 29.72
N ASN A 6 -3.75 13.18 30.22
CA ASN A 6 -3.70 11.82 29.67
C ASN A 6 -4.06 11.88 28.17
N THR A 7 -3.03 11.73 27.35
CA THR A 7 -3.05 11.60 25.89
C THR A 7 -3.87 10.37 25.51
N LYS A 8 -5.07 10.58 24.97
CA LYS A 8 -5.91 9.48 24.47
C LYS A 8 -5.21 8.85 23.26
N PRO A 9 -4.82 7.56 23.29
CA PRO A 9 -3.96 6.95 22.26
C PRO A 9 -4.69 6.58 20.97
N TYR A 10 -6.01 6.80 20.90
CA TYR A 10 -6.84 6.47 19.75
C TYR A 10 -7.77 7.64 19.43
N GLU A 11 -7.20 8.74 18.95
CA GLU A 11 -8.03 9.71 18.23
C GLU A 11 -8.54 9.04 16.95
N GLN A 12 -9.86 9.13 16.73
CA GLN A 12 -10.60 8.57 15.59
C GLN A 12 -10.26 9.24 14.24
N ALA A 13 -9.07 9.81 14.09
CA ALA A 13 -8.67 10.61 12.94
C ALA A 13 -7.61 9.92 12.05
N TYR A 14 -7.26 8.66 12.30
CA TYR A 14 -6.54 7.87 11.29
C TYR A 14 -7.51 7.44 10.19
N TYR A 15 -7.98 8.43 9.42
CA TYR A 15 -8.74 8.18 8.21
C TYR A 15 -7.80 7.44 7.26
N PRO A 16 -8.12 6.19 6.84
CA PRO A 16 -7.28 5.51 5.87
C PRO A 16 -7.19 6.42 4.64
N PRO A 17 -5.99 6.63 4.07
CA PRO A 17 -5.84 7.48 2.91
C PRO A 17 -6.78 6.95 1.84
N LYS A 18 -7.87 7.69 1.60
CA LYS A 18 -8.83 7.32 0.56
C LYS A 18 -8.04 7.30 -0.73
N PRO A 19 -8.03 6.17 -1.47
CA PRO A 19 -7.25 6.07 -2.67
C PRO A 19 -7.68 7.22 -3.58
N SER A 20 -6.71 8.07 -3.93
CA SER A 20 -6.97 9.18 -4.83
C SER A 20 -7.52 8.65 -6.14
N ARG A 21 -8.22 9.49 -6.90
CA ARG A 21 -8.79 9.11 -8.20
C ARG A 21 -7.74 8.48 -9.12
N PHE A 22 -6.49 8.92 -8.99
CA PHE A 22 -5.32 8.37 -9.67
C PHE A 22 -5.03 6.91 -9.27
N VAL A 23 -4.98 6.60 -7.97
CA VAL A 23 -4.79 5.22 -7.48
C VAL A 23 -5.92 4.31 -7.96
N ARG A 24 -7.17 4.82 -7.99
CA ARG A 24 -8.32 4.07 -8.50
C ARG A 24 -8.22 3.82 -10.02
N PHE A 25 -7.78 4.81 -10.80
CA PHE A 25 -7.55 4.68 -12.24
C PHE A 25 -6.46 3.65 -12.56
N MET A 26 -5.35 3.68 -11.82
CA MET A 26 -4.33 2.64 -11.92
C MET A 26 -4.89 1.25 -11.57
N ARG A 27 -5.88 1.16 -10.67
CA ARG A 27 -6.49 -0.13 -10.31
C ARG A 27 -7.45 -0.66 -11.39
N THR A 28 -8.08 0.19 -12.18
CA THR A 28 -9.03 -0.18 -13.25
C THR A 28 -8.42 -0.36 -14.64
N CYS A 29 -7.23 0.17 -14.90
CA CYS A 29 -6.58 0.05 -16.20
C CYS A 29 -6.09 -1.39 -16.47
N ILE A 30 -6.74 -2.10 -17.40
CA ILE A 30 -6.42 -3.49 -17.76
C ILE A 30 -5.00 -3.62 -18.32
N LEU A 31 -4.56 -2.67 -19.16
CA LEU A 31 -3.18 -2.63 -19.68
C LEU A 31 -2.17 -2.57 -18.52
N TRP A 32 -2.43 -1.73 -17.51
CA TRP A 32 -1.57 -1.63 -16.34
C TRP A 32 -1.65 -2.85 -15.41
N GLN A 33 -2.80 -3.53 -15.36
CA GLN A 33 -2.93 -4.81 -14.65
C GLN A 33 -2.04 -5.90 -15.28
N ILE A 34 -1.98 -5.99 -16.62
CA ILE A 34 -1.12 -6.94 -17.34
C ILE A 34 0.36 -6.66 -17.06
N VAL A 35 0.79 -5.39 -17.13
CA VAL A 35 2.17 -5.01 -16.81
C VAL A 35 2.53 -5.42 -15.38
N ARG A 36 1.66 -5.14 -14.40
CA ARG A 36 1.90 -5.56 -12.99
C ARG A 36 1.94 -7.07 -12.84
N PHE A 37 1.10 -7.82 -13.58
CA PHE A 37 1.13 -9.28 -13.57
C PHE A 37 2.49 -9.79 -14.06
N ILE A 38 2.99 -9.29 -15.20
CA ILE A 38 4.30 -9.67 -15.75
C ILE A 38 5.42 -9.34 -14.76
N VAL A 39 5.44 -8.13 -14.20
CA VAL A 39 6.48 -7.69 -13.24
C VAL A 39 6.52 -8.57 -11.99
N ILE A 40 5.36 -8.92 -11.42
CA ILE A 40 5.30 -9.78 -10.23
C ILE A 40 5.80 -11.19 -10.55
N ASN A 41 5.38 -11.76 -11.68
CA ASN A 41 5.83 -13.09 -12.13
C ASN A 41 7.36 -13.12 -12.34
N ILE A 42 7.91 -12.11 -13.01
CA ILE A 42 9.37 -11.99 -13.20
C ILE A 42 10.09 -11.85 -11.87
N LYS A 43 9.58 -11.01 -10.95
CA LYS A 43 10.20 -10.80 -9.64
C LYS A 43 10.22 -12.08 -8.80
N MET A 44 9.14 -12.87 -8.82
CA MET A 44 9.09 -14.16 -8.14
C MET A 44 10.15 -15.13 -8.69
N ILE A 45 10.26 -15.24 -10.02
CA ILE A 45 11.28 -16.07 -10.66
C ILE A 45 12.69 -15.60 -10.30
N LEU A 46 12.92 -14.29 -10.30
CA LEU A 46 14.22 -13.70 -9.92
C LEU A 46 14.59 -14.02 -8.47
N VAL A 47 13.64 -13.92 -7.53
CA VAL A 47 13.87 -14.24 -6.11
C VAL A 47 14.21 -15.72 -5.95
N VAL A 48 13.44 -16.61 -6.58
CA VAL A 48 13.70 -18.06 -6.55
C VAL A 48 15.09 -18.38 -7.14
N ARG A 49 15.46 -17.74 -8.25
CA ARG A 49 16.79 -17.91 -8.87
C ARG A 49 17.95 -17.39 -8.01
N LYS A 50 17.71 -16.36 -7.19
CA LYS A 50 18.76 -15.77 -6.34
C LYS A 50 19.03 -16.59 -5.07
N SER A 51 18.12 -17.50 -4.73
CA SER A 51 18.21 -18.39 -3.57
C SER A 51 18.95 -19.70 -3.85
N HIS A 52 19.36 -19.95 -5.11
CA HIS A 52 20.19 -21.08 -5.53
C HIS A 52 21.54 -20.56 -6.04
#